data_AF-A0A451AL40-F1
#
_entry.id   AF-A0A451AL40-F1
#
_cell.length_a   1.000
_cell.length_b   1.000
_cell.length_c   1.000
_cell.angle_alpha   90.00
_cell.angle_beta   90.00
_cell.angle_gamma   90.00
#
_symmetry.space_group_name_H-M   'P 1'
#
loop_
_entity.id
_entity.type
_entity.pdbx_description
1 polymer ?
#
loop_
_entity_poly.entity_id
_entity_poly.type
_entity_poly.pdbx_seq_one_letter_code
_entity_poly.pdbx_strand_id
1 'polypeptide(L)'
;GTYMRVTPPGTLITRYYCPTAHCTFSLLPDCLAARMPGTLAEVEEAVRLVEQAPSQEKACDNLRPEKELQGVLRWLRRRLDVVRSCLIILKGLFADRFADCAVTILAFSACLGVFPVLPKLREIAAPYLRYLPAPIGFSPR
;
A
#
# COMPACT_ATOMS: atom_id res chain seq x y z
N GLY A 1 -13.12 -25.34 5.63
CA GLY A 1 -12.20 -25.09 6.78
C GLY A 1 -11.67 -23.67 6.71
N THR A 2 -10.95 -23.20 7.72
CA THR A 2 -10.28 -21.88 7.70
C THR A 2 -8.79 -22.03 7.99
N TYR A 3 -8.00 -21.04 7.58
CA TYR A 3 -6.61 -20.91 8.05
C TYR A 3 -6.36 -19.48 8.53
N MET A 4 -5.48 -19.33 9.53
CA MET A 4 -5.11 -18.03 10.07
C MET A 4 -4.03 -17.38 9.20
N ARG A 5 -4.18 -16.08 8.92
CA ARG A 5 -3.13 -15.27 8.29
C ARG A 5 -2.07 -14.90 9.32
N VAL A 6 -0.81 -14.83 8.88
CA VAL A 6 0.29 -14.25 9.65
C VAL A 6 0.05 -12.76 9.91
N THR A 7 -0.55 -12.05 8.95
CA THR A 7 -0.89 -10.61 9.08
C THR A 7 -2.12 -10.27 8.22
N PRO A 8 -3.09 -9.50 8.75
CA PRO A 8 -3.19 -9.06 10.14
C PRO A 8 -3.58 -10.22 11.09
N PRO A 9 -3.11 -10.24 12.35
CA PRO A 9 -3.46 -11.27 13.33
C PRO A 9 -4.97 -11.41 13.51
N GLY A 10 -5.44 -12.63 13.80
CA GLY A 10 -6.87 -12.92 13.98
C GLY A 10 -7.68 -13.03 12.68
N THR A 11 -7.07 -12.76 11.51
CA THR A 11 -7.75 -12.91 10.22
C THR A 11 -7.83 -14.38 9.82
N LEU A 12 -9.05 -14.89 9.68
CA LEU A 12 -9.34 -16.25 9.22
C LEU A 12 -9.78 -16.22 7.76
N ILE A 13 -9.12 -17.00 6.91
CA ILE A 13 -9.45 -17.13 5.49
C ILE A 13 -10.20 -18.44 5.24
N THR A 14 -11.37 -18.33 4.61
CA THR A 14 -12.19 -19.47 4.26
C THR A 14 -11.57 -20.27 3.12
N ARG A 15 -11.54 -21.59 3.31
CA ARG A 15 -11.03 -22.59 2.37
C ARG A 15 -12.17 -23.49 1.91
N TYR A 16 -12.26 -23.65 0.59
CA TYR A 16 -13.24 -24.45 -0.11
C TYR A 16 -12.56 -25.61 -0.82
N TYR A 17 -13.23 -26.76 -0.87
CA TYR A 17 -12.80 -27.91 -1.66
C TYR A 17 -13.75 -28.05 -2.85
N CYS A 18 -13.18 -28.15 -4.06
CA CYS A 18 -13.91 -28.47 -5.27
C CYS A 18 -13.75 -29.97 -5.54
N PRO A 19 -14.80 -30.80 -5.35
CA PRO A 19 -14.70 -32.24 -5.55
C PRO A 19 -14.45 -32.61 -7.01
N THR A 20 -15.04 -31.89 -7.97
CA THR A 20 -14.88 -32.16 -9.40
C THR A 20 -13.44 -31.91 -9.88
N ALA A 21 -12.82 -30.82 -9.42
CA ALA A 21 -11.45 -30.50 -9.77
C ALA A 21 -10.41 -31.11 -8.81
N HIS A 22 -10.87 -31.85 -7.80
CA HIS A 22 -10.07 -32.40 -6.72
C HIS A 22 -9.07 -31.40 -6.10
N CYS A 23 -9.48 -30.13 -5.97
CA CYS A 23 -8.59 -29.06 -5.57
C CYS A 23 -9.17 -28.22 -4.42
N THR A 24 -8.29 -27.56 -3.70
CA THR A 24 -8.66 -26.65 -2.61
C THR A 24 -8.33 -25.23 -3.01
N PHE A 25 -9.27 -24.31 -2.86
CA PHE A 25 -9.06 -22.88 -3.08
C PHE A 25 -9.50 -22.07 -1.86
N SER A 26 -9.14 -20.79 -1.82
CA SER A 26 -9.49 -19.88 -0.72
C SER A 26 -9.99 -18.56 -1.28
N LEU A 27 -11.01 -17.99 -0.65
CA LEU A 27 -11.52 -16.68 -1.01
C LEU A 27 -10.81 -15.64 -0.17
N LEU A 28 -9.77 -15.05 -0.77
CA LEU A 28 -8.98 -14.04 -0.11
C LEU A 28 -9.58 -12.66 -0.39
N PRO A 29 -9.93 -11.86 0.65
CA PRO A 29 -10.35 -10.48 0.45
C PRO A 29 -9.31 -9.70 -0.37
N ASP A 30 -9.77 -8.87 -1.30
CA ASP A 30 -8.89 -8.12 -2.23
C ASP A 30 -7.90 -7.22 -1.48
N CYS A 31 -8.32 -6.64 -0.35
CA CYS A 31 -7.44 -5.87 0.52
C CYS A 31 -6.24 -6.68 1.05
N LEU A 32 -6.39 -8.00 1.20
CA LEU A 32 -5.33 -8.92 1.58
C LEU A 32 -4.60 -9.54 0.38
N ALA A 33 -5.15 -9.38 -0.83
CA ALA A 33 -4.59 -9.84 -2.09
C ALA A 33 -3.63 -8.81 -2.74
N ALA A 34 -3.49 -7.61 -2.16
CA ALA A 34 -2.63 -6.51 -2.62
C ALA A 34 -1.12 -6.85 -2.70
N ARG A 35 -0.68 -8.05 -2.27
CA ARG A 35 0.70 -8.56 -2.30
C ARG A 35 1.75 -7.60 -1.69
N MET A 36 1.31 -6.71 -0.80
CA MET A 36 2.14 -5.79 -0.04
C MET A 36 1.89 -6.05 1.44
N PRO A 37 2.89 -6.54 2.20
CA PRO A 37 2.72 -6.76 3.62
C PRO A 37 2.72 -5.43 4.37
N GLY A 38 1.92 -5.37 5.42
CA GLY A 38 1.79 -4.23 6.32
C GLY A 38 0.52 -3.41 6.12
N THR A 39 0.30 -2.45 7.01
CA THR A 39 -0.81 -1.49 6.93
C THR A 39 -0.49 -0.33 5.99
N LEU A 40 -1.51 0.43 5.56
CA LEU A 40 -1.29 1.66 4.80
C LEU A 40 -0.43 2.68 5.57
N ALA A 41 -0.61 2.77 6.89
CA ALA A 41 0.19 3.64 7.74
C ALA A 41 1.66 3.20 7.80
N GLU A 42 1.94 1.89 7.86
CA GLU A 42 3.32 1.37 7.82
C GLU A 42 3.99 1.60 6.45
N VAL A 43 3.22 1.48 5.36
CA VAL A 43 3.72 1.79 4.01
C VAL A 43 4.02 3.28 3.89
N GLU A 44 3.12 4.13 4.37
CA GLU A 44 3.29 5.57 4.38
C GLU A 44 4.51 6.01 5.17
N GLU A 45 4.69 5.48 6.38
CA GLU A 45 5.83 5.81 7.22
C GLU A 45 7.16 5.47 6.53
N ALA A 46 7.22 4.34 5.84
CA ALA A 46 8.41 3.96 5.07
C ALA A 46 8.69 4.93 3.91
N VAL A 47 7.65 5.40 3.22
CA VAL A 47 7.80 6.38 2.13
C VAL A 47 8.15 7.76 2.67
N ARG A 48 7.54 8.19 3.78
CA ARG A 48 7.83 9.47 4.45
C ARG A 48 9.29 9.57 4.86
N LEU A 49 9.85 8.51 5.44
CA LEU A 49 11.26 8.46 5.81
C LEU A 49 12.19 8.67 4.60
N VAL A 50 11.79 8.20 3.41
CA VAL A 50 12.54 8.46 2.17
C VAL A 50 12.37 9.88 1.68
N GLU A 51 11.14 10.41 1.68
CA GLU A 51 10.87 11.77 1.23
C GLU A 51 11.58 12.83 2.10
N GLN A 52 11.86 12.52 3.37
CA GLN A 52 12.59 13.38 4.31
C GLN A 52 14.11 13.12 4.34
N ALA A 53 14.59 12.01 3.78
CA ALA A 53 16.00 11.66 3.81
C ALA A 53 16.77 12.37 2.69
N PRO A 54 18.07 12.67 2.90
CA PRO A 54 18.93 13.22 1.85
C PRO A 54 19.17 12.22 0.71
N SER A 55 19.04 10.91 0.96
CA SER A 55 19.12 9.85 -0.05
C SER A 55 18.36 8.59 0.39
N GLN A 56 18.07 7.69 -0.56
CA GLN A 56 17.40 6.42 -0.27
C GLN A 56 18.27 5.49 0.59
N GLU A 57 19.58 5.52 0.40
CA GLU A 57 20.54 4.75 1.19
C GLU A 57 20.49 5.18 2.65
N LYS A 58 20.47 6.50 2.91
CA LYS A 58 20.33 7.04 4.27
C LYS A 58 18.98 6.72 4.91
N ALA A 59 17.91 6.62 4.14
CA ALA A 59 16.63 6.14 4.65
C ALA A 59 16.68 4.65 5.04
N CYS A 60 17.45 3.83 4.30
CA CYS A 60 17.57 2.40 4.55
C CYS A 60 18.26 2.08 5.89
N ASP A 61 19.27 2.87 6.28
CA ASP A 61 19.94 2.78 7.59
C ASP A 61 18.93 2.79 8.75
N ASN A 62 17.87 3.60 8.63
CA ASN A 62 16.85 3.79 9.68
C ASN A 62 15.70 2.77 9.62
N LEU A 63 15.47 2.12 8.47
CA LEU A 63 14.26 1.32 8.22
C LEU A 63 14.39 -0.14 8.67
N ARG A 64 15.52 -0.79 8.36
CA ARG A 64 15.76 -2.21 8.65
C ARG A 64 17.27 -2.50 8.80
N PRO A 65 17.89 -2.12 9.94
CA PRO A 65 19.34 -2.27 10.12
C PRO A 65 19.81 -3.73 10.05
N GLU A 66 18.94 -4.68 10.38
CA GLU A 66 19.22 -6.13 10.40
C GLU A 66 19.32 -6.79 9.00
N LYS A 67 19.00 -6.05 7.92
CA LYS A 67 18.88 -6.63 6.57
C LYS A 67 19.97 -6.11 5.63
N GLU A 68 20.42 -6.98 4.74
CA GLU A 68 21.33 -6.60 3.65
C GLU A 68 20.73 -5.44 2.82
N LEU A 69 21.55 -4.41 2.58
CA LEU A 69 21.15 -3.13 1.98
C LEU A 69 20.38 -3.30 0.66
N GLN A 70 20.81 -4.22 -0.21
CA GLN A 70 20.14 -4.46 -1.50
C GLN A 70 18.71 -4.99 -1.32
N GLY A 71 18.49 -5.84 -0.31
CA GLY A 71 17.17 -6.33 0.05
C GLY A 71 16.25 -5.21 0.55
N VAL A 72 16.79 -4.30 1.37
CA VAL A 72 16.05 -3.14 1.89
C VAL A 72 15.71 -2.16 0.76
N LEU A 73 16.66 -1.85 -0.12
CA LEU A 73 16.43 -0.98 -1.27
C LEU A 73 15.35 -1.53 -2.20
N ARG A 74 15.37 -2.84 -2.51
CA ARG A 74 14.33 -3.46 -3.34
C ARG A 74 12.95 -3.38 -2.69
N TRP A 75 12.89 -3.65 -1.38
CA TRP A 75 11.67 -3.56 -0.58
C TRP A 75 11.10 -2.15 -0.52
N LEU A 76 11.98 -1.14 -0.46
CA LEU A 76 11.67 0.28 -0.43
C LEU A 76 11.19 0.80 -1.78
N ARG A 77 11.94 0.53 -2.86
CA ARG A 77 11.58 0.93 -4.23
C ARG A 77 10.19 0.45 -4.60
N ARG A 78 9.87 -0.81 -4.29
CA ARG A 78 8.53 -1.36 -4.52
C ARG A 78 7.42 -0.57 -3.82
N ARG A 79 7.66 -0.01 -2.64
CA ARG A 79 6.69 0.84 -1.92
C ARG A 79 6.58 2.22 -2.54
N LEU A 80 7.72 2.83 -2.87
CA LEU A 80 7.76 4.14 -3.53
C LEU A 80 7.01 4.10 -4.87
N ASP A 81 7.27 3.10 -5.70
CA ASP A 81 6.67 2.99 -7.03
C ASP A 81 5.15 2.85 -6.98
N VAL A 82 4.64 1.99 -6.10
CA VAL A 82 3.18 1.78 -5.99
C VAL A 82 2.47 2.97 -5.36
N VAL A 83 3.07 3.61 -4.36
CA VAL A 83 2.49 4.80 -3.73
C VAL A 83 2.48 5.94 -4.72
N ARG A 84 3.60 6.19 -5.41
CA ARG A 84 3.68 7.23 -6.45
C ARG A 84 2.64 7.01 -7.53
N SER A 85 2.48 5.78 -8.01
CA SER A 85 1.46 5.43 -9.00
C SER A 85 0.04 5.75 -8.50
N CYS A 86 -0.26 5.41 -7.24
CA CYS A 86 -1.55 5.76 -6.64
C CYS A 86 -1.76 7.28 -6.55
N LEU A 87 -0.75 8.03 -6.10
CA LEU A 87 -0.84 9.49 -5.95
C LEU A 87 -1.05 10.19 -7.30
N ILE A 88 -0.40 9.72 -8.39
CA ILE A 88 -0.63 10.25 -9.74
C ILE A 88 -2.09 10.09 -10.14
N ILE A 89 -2.65 8.89 -9.96
CA ILE A 89 -4.03 8.60 -10.34
C ILE A 89 -5.01 9.43 -9.49
N LEU A 90 -4.77 9.51 -8.17
CA LEU A 90 -5.62 10.31 -7.28
C LEU A 90 -5.56 11.80 -7.59
N LYS A 91 -4.38 12.32 -7.95
CA LYS A 91 -4.22 13.70 -8.41
C LYS A 91 -5.09 13.98 -9.64
N GLY A 92 -5.13 13.04 -10.59
CA GLY A 92 -5.97 13.15 -11.78
C GLY A 92 -7.47 12.99 -11.49
N LEU A 93 -7.86 12.02 -10.66
CA LEU A 93 -9.26 11.75 -10.31
C LEU A 93 -9.90 12.89 -9.51
N PHE A 94 -9.11 13.59 -8.69
CA PHE A 94 -9.57 14.67 -7.83
C PHE A 94 -8.79 15.96 -8.14
N ALA A 95 -8.73 16.33 -9.42
CA ALA A 95 -7.98 17.49 -9.89
C ALA A 95 -8.41 18.79 -9.18
N ASP A 96 -9.70 18.98 -8.93
CA ASP A 96 -10.25 20.15 -8.21
C ASP A 96 -9.65 20.33 -6.80
N ARG A 97 -9.12 19.24 -6.21
CA ARG A 97 -8.52 19.23 -4.88
C ARG A 97 -6.99 19.19 -4.91
N PHE A 98 -6.41 18.51 -5.89
CA PHE A 98 -4.99 18.17 -5.90
C PHE A 98 -4.20 18.72 -7.11
N ALA A 99 -4.77 19.59 -7.94
CA ALA A 99 -4.12 20.13 -9.15
C ALA A 99 -2.72 20.69 -8.90
N ASP A 100 -2.50 21.37 -7.77
CA ASP A 100 -1.19 21.97 -7.41
C ASP A 100 -0.39 21.13 -6.41
N CYS A 101 -0.92 20.00 -5.97
CA CYS A 101 -0.26 19.13 -5.00
C CYS A 101 0.87 18.32 -5.67
N ALA A 102 2.09 18.39 -5.15
CA ALA A 102 3.18 17.53 -5.62
C ALA A 102 2.84 16.04 -5.41
N VAL A 103 3.40 15.15 -6.23
CA VAL A 103 3.17 13.69 -6.14
C VAL A 103 4.04 13.07 -5.04
N THR A 104 3.83 13.52 -3.81
CA THR A 104 4.52 13.06 -2.60
C THR A 104 3.54 12.91 -1.44
N ILE A 105 3.82 12.01 -0.51
CA ILE A 105 2.99 11.84 0.69
C ILE A 105 2.95 13.15 1.49
N LEU A 106 4.09 13.82 1.65
CA LEU A 106 4.18 15.07 2.40
C LEU A 106 3.27 16.17 1.82
N ALA A 107 3.22 16.32 0.49
CA ALA A 107 2.39 17.34 -0.14
C ALA A 107 0.89 17.02 -0.01
N PHE A 108 0.52 15.74 -0.18
CA PHE A 108 -0.87 15.31 0.02
C PHE A 108 -1.30 15.46 1.47
N SER A 109 -0.41 15.13 2.41
CA SER A 109 -0.64 15.28 3.86
C SER A 109 -0.85 16.75 4.23
N ALA A 110 0.00 17.65 3.72
CA ALA A 110 -0.16 19.10 3.91
C ALA A 110 -1.47 19.63 3.30
N CYS A 111 -1.82 19.18 2.10
CA CYS A 111 -3.06 19.57 1.41
C CYS A 111 -4.33 19.14 2.18
N LEU A 112 -4.29 17.96 2.83
CA LEU A 112 -5.42 17.41 3.56
C LEU A 112 -5.43 17.75 5.05
N GLY A 113 -4.32 18.24 5.61
CA GLY A 113 -4.15 18.51 7.03
C GLY A 113 -4.18 17.26 7.91
N VAL A 114 -3.80 16.09 7.37
CA VAL A 114 -3.87 14.81 8.08
C VAL A 114 -2.62 13.96 7.88
N PHE A 115 -2.27 13.20 8.91
CA PHE A 115 -1.25 12.17 8.87
C PHE A 115 -1.68 10.99 9.75
N PRO A 116 -1.65 9.72 9.28
CA PRO A 116 -1.28 9.27 7.93
C PRO A 116 -2.34 9.59 6.85
N VAL A 117 -1.87 9.95 5.66
CA VAL A 117 -2.68 10.38 4.51
C VAL A 117 -3.17 9.23 3.63
N LEU A 118 -2.44 8.12 3.49
CA LEU A 118 -2.82 6.99 2.63
C LEU A 118 -4.14 6.33 3.06
N PRO A 119 -4.41 6.08 4.37
CA PRO A 119 -5.73 5.63 4.81
C PRO A 119 -6.83 6.63 4.45
N LYS A 120 -6.57 7.93 4.63
CA LYS A 120 -7.55 8.97 4.31
C LYS A 120 -7.82 9.07 2.82
N LEU A 121 -6.79 8.94 1.99
CA LEU A 121 -6.93 8.89 0.53
C LEU A 121 -7.73 7.67 0.09
N ARG A 122 -7.56 6.53 0.76
CA ARG A 122 -8.40 5.34 0.52
C ARG A 122 -9.87 5.59 0.85
N GLU A 123 -10.18 6.30 1.93
CA GLU A 123 -11.56 6.70 2.26
C GLU A 123 -12.14 7.64 1.20
N ILE A 124 -11.39 8.69 0.81
CA ILE A 124 -11.81 9.65 -0.22
C ILE A 124 -12.05 8.93 -1.56
N ALA A 125 -11.19 7.96 -1.87
CA ALA A 125 -11.28 7.18 -3.09
C ALA A 125 -12.19 5.95 -2.99
N ALA A 126 -13.01 5.82 -1.94
CA ALA A 126 -13.90 4.67 -1.74
C ALA A 126 -14.75 4.31 -2.99
N PRO A 127 -15.31 5.27 -3.75
CA PRO A 127 -16.05 4.97 -4.98
C PRO A 127 -15.20 4.35 -6.11
N TYR A 128 -13.88 4.56 -6.07
CA TYR A 128 -12.95 4.22 -7.16
C TYR A 128 -12.00 3.05 -6.82
N LEU A 129 -12.10 2.42 -5.65
CA LEU A 129 -11.14 1.40 -5.19
C LEU A 129 -10.94 0.24 -6.16
N ARG A 130 -12.00 -0.14 -6.89
CA ARG A 130 -11.96 -1.19 -7.93
C ARG A 130 -11.08 -0.84 -9.14
N TYR A 131 -10.84 0.45 -9.38
CA TYR A 131 -10.04 0.95 -10.50
C TYR A 131 -8.63 1.38 -10.09
N LEU A 132 -8.37 1.43 -8.77
CA LEU A 132 -7.09 1.89 -8.23
C LEU A 132 -6.10 0.74 -8.02
N PRO A 133 -4.80 0.96 -8.28
CA PRO A 133 -3.76 -0.01 -7.95
C PRO A 133 -3.62 -0.16 -6.43
N ALA A 134 -3.06 -1.29 -6.00
CA ALA A 134 -2.55 -1.42 -4.64
C ALA A 134 -1.45 -0.37 -4.38
N PRO A 135 -1.30 0.13 -3.12
CA PRO A 135 -1.97 -0.34 -1.92
C PRO A 135 -3.32 0.37 -1.63
N ILE A 136 -3.66 1.44 -2.36
CA ILE A 136 -4.89 2.21 -2.09
C ILE A 136 -6.13 1.47 -2.60
N GLY A 137 -6.09 0.90 -3.80
CA GLY A 137 -7.20 0.14 -4.39
C GLY A 137 -7.07 -1.38 -4.31
N PHE A 138 -7.80 -2.07 -5.17
CA PHE A 138 -7.85 -3.55 -5.23
C PHE A 138 -6.92 -4.16 -6.28
N SER A 139 -6.11 -3.34 -6.97
CA SER A 139 -5.19 -3.80 -8.02
C SER A 139 -5.92 -4.53 -9.17
N PRO A 140 -6.75 -3.81 -9.96
CA PRO A 140 -7.42 -4.40 -11.12
C PRO A 140 -6.39 -5.08 -12.02
N ARG A 141 -6.69 -6.32 -12.41
CA ARG A 141 -5.88 -7.11 -13.34
C ARG A 141 -6.25 -6.82 -14.78
#